data_AF-A7KWL3-F1
#
_entry.id   AF-A7KWL3-F1
#
_cell.length_a   1.000
_cell.length_b   1.000
_cell.length_c   1.000
_cell.angle_alpha   90.00
_cell.angle_beta   90.00
_cell.angle_gamma   90.00
#
_symmetry.space_group_name_H-M   'P 1'
#
loop_
_entity.id
_entity.type
_entity.pdbx_description
1 polymer ?
#
loop_
_entity_poly.entity_id
_entity_poly.type
_entity_poly.pdbx_seq_one_letter_code
_entity_poly.pdbx_strand_id
1 'polypeptide(L)'
;AADECSSLLLATEEDLAELQDPDLVSTIRQQQKRVLEFWEKNWHSGVPLKIKRLAEDPERFIWAVSIAQTRCISMQTRIGALVQELNMMIPYADMLNHSF
;
A
#
# COMPACT_ATOMS: atom_id res chain seq x y z
N ALA A 1 1.61 -15.36 -4.54
CA ALA A 1 0.81 -14.36 -3.78
C ALA A 1 1.13 -12.91 -4.18
N ALA A 2 2.27 -12.62 -4.83
CA ALA A 2 2.54 -11.32 -5.46
C ALA A 2 1.87 -11.17 -6.84
N ASP A 3 1.70 -12.27 -7.60
CA ASP A 3 1.12 -12.26 -8.96
C ASP A 3 -0.37 -11.86 -9.06
N GLU A 4 -1.07 -11.68 -7.95
CA GLU A 4 -2.53 -11.43 -7.96
C GLU A 4 -2.90 -9.94 -7.86
N CYS A 5 -1.94 -9.05 -7.53
CA CYS A 5 -2.20 -7.63 -7.38
C CYS A 5 -1.52 -6.83 -8.49
N SER A 6 -2.30 -6.28 -9.42
CA SER A 6 -1.82 -5.45 -10.54
C SER A 6 -1.38 -4.03 -10.13
N SER A 7 -1.02 -3.83 -8.86
CA SER A 7 -0.55 -2.54 -8.37
C SER A 7 0.88 -2.28 -8.82
N LEU A 8 1.12 -1.10 -9.37
CA LEU A 8 2.46 -0.66 -9.79
C LEU A 8 3.44 -0.53 -8.61
N LEU A 9 2.98 -0.49 -7.36
CA LEU A 9 3.87 -0.57 -6.20
C LEU A 9 4.64 -1.89 -6.13
N LEU A 10 4.08 -2.97 -6.67
CA LEU A 10 4.69 -4.31 -6.72
C LEU A 10 5.40 -4.59 -8.05
N ALA A 11 5.40 -3.63 -8.99
CA ALA A 11 6.02 -3.80 -10.29
C ALA A 11 7.54 -3.93 -10.18
N THR A 12 8.11 -4.80 -11.02
CA THR A 12 9.56 -4.94 -11.15
C THR A 12 10.14 -3.77 -11.96
N GLU A 13 11.46 -3.57 -11.90
CA GLU A 13 12.11 -2.55 -12.72
C GLU A 13 11.96 -2.82 -14.23
N GLU A 14 11.80 -4.09 -14.63
CA GLU A 14 11.52 -4.47 -16.02
C GLU A 14 10.12 -3.98 -16.43
N ASP A 15 9.10 -4.25 -15.61
CA ASP A 15 7.72 -3.77 -15.84
C ASP A 15 7.65 -2.24 -15.88
N LEU A 16 8.40 -1.56 -15.02
CA LEU A 16 8.47 -0.09 -15.00
C LEU A 16 9.20 0.48 -16.22
N ALA A 17 10.16 -0.24 -16.81
CA ALA A 17 10.84 0.17 -18.02
C ALA A 17 9.95 0.07 -19.26
N GLU A 18 8.91 -0.78 -19.23
CA GLU A 18 7.91 -0.88 -20.31
C GLU A 18 6.90 0.27 -20.29
N LEU A 19 6.74 0.99 -19.18
CA LEU A 19 5.86 2.15 -19.09
C LEU A 19 6.38 3.30 -19.97
N GLN A 20 5.52 3.79 -20.84
CA GLN A 20 5.84 4.92 -21.74
C GLN A 20 5.89 6.27 -21.02
N ASP A 21 5.24 6.39 -19.87
CA ASP A 21 5.14 7.64 -19.11
C ASP A 21 6.28 7.76 -18.08
N PRO A 22 7.29 8.62 -18.33
CA PRO A 22 8.44 8.76 -17.44
C PRO A 22 8.09 9.41 -16.09
N ASP A 23 7.07 10.26 -16.05
CA ASP A 23 6.64 10.94 -14.82
C ASP A 23 5.97 9.94 -13.89
N LEU A 24 5.12 9.06 -14.45
CA LEU A 24 4.52 7.95 -13.72
C LEU A 24 5.58 7.01 -13.15
N VAL A 25 6.58 6.61 -13.96
CA VAL A 25 7.69 5.76 -13.52
C VAL A 25 8.46 6.40 -12.36
N SER A 26 8.80 7.69 -12.47
CA SER A 26 9.52 8.39 -11.41
C SER A 26 8.71 8.46 -10.10
N THR A 27 7.39 8.65 -10.22
CA THR A 27 6.47 8.70 -9.09
C THR A 27 6.38 7.34 -8.40
N ILE A 28 6.26 6.25 -9.16
CA ILE A 28 6.18 4.89 -8.60
C ILE A 28 7.48 4.53 -7.87
N ARG A 29 8.65 4.80 -8.47
CA ARG A 29 9.95 4.59 -7.81
C ARG A 29 10.06 5.35 -6.50
N GLN A 30 9.61 6.61 -6.48
CA GLN A 30 9.58 7.40 -5.25
C GLN A 30 8.65 6.79 -4.19
N GLN A 31 7.48 6.28 -4.60
CA GLN A 31 6.55 5.62 -3.70
C GLN A 31 7.12 4.31 -3.15
N GLN A 32 7.70 3.45 -3.99
CA GLN A 32 8.37 2.21 -3.56
C GLN A 32 9.47 2.50 -2.53
N LYS A 33 10.33 3.48 -2.82
CA LYS A 33 11.38 3.93 -1.89
C LYS A 33 10.80 4.40 -0.55
N ARG A 34 9.75 5.24 -0.58
CA ARG A 34 9.11 5.75 0.63
C ARG A 34 8.50 4.63 1.49
N VAL A 35 7.90 3.62 0.86
CA VAL A 35 7.33 2.46 1.56
C VAL A 35 8.43 1.63 2.23
N LEU A 36 9.54 1.39 1.54
CA LEU A 36 10.71 0.70 2.09
C LEU A 36 11.32 1.45 3.27
N GLU A 37 11.60 2.75 3.11
CA GLU A 37 12.14 3.59 4.19
C GLU A 37 11.20 3.62 5.41
N PHE A 38 9.89 3.62 5.17
CA PHE A 38 8.91 3.55 6.25
C PHE A 38 8.96 2.21 6.97
N TRP A 39 9.06 1.09 6.25
CA TRP A 39 9.18 -0.23 6.86
C TRP A 39 10.46 -0.32 7.70
N GLU A 40 11.62 0.06 7.16
CA GLU A 40 12.90 0.04 7.88
C GLU A 40 12.86 0.85 9.18
N LYS A 41 12.23 2.03 9.13
CA LYS A 41 12.06 2.91 10.28
C LYS A 41 11.15 2.32 11.37
N ASN A 42 10.12 1.57 10.99
CA ASN A 42 9.07 1.12 11.91
C ASN A 42 9.18 -0.37 12.29
N TRP A 43 10.02 -1.16 11.61
CA TRP A 43 10.27 -2.60 11.86
C TRP A 43 11.72 -2.90 12.29
N HIS A 44 12.35 -1.95 12.98
CA HIS A 44 13.71 -2.12 13.52
C HIS A 44 13.80 -3.24 14.57
N SER A 45 15.00 -3.75 14.85
CA SER A 45 15.23 -4.89 15.75
C SER A 45 14.62 -4.77 17.16
N GLY A 46 14.58 -3.55 17.69
CA GLY A 46 14.01 -3.23 19.01
C GLY A 46 12.48 -3.07 19.11
N VAL A 47 11.71 -3.27 18.03
CA VAL A 47 10.24 -3.11 18.12
C VAL A 47 9.57 -4.26 18.88
N PRO A 48 8.41 -4.03 19.52
CA PRO A 48 7.68 -5.08 20.19
C PRO A 48 7.41 -6.28 19.26
N LEU A 49 7.57 -7.49 19.77
CA LEU A 49 7.39 -8.73 18.99
C LEU A 49 6.05 -8.80 18.25
N LYS A 50 4.99 -8.22 18.82
CA LYS A 50 3.67 -8.15 18.18
C LYS A 50 3.70 -7.34 16.87
N ILE A 51 4.42 -6.23 16.84
CA ILE A 51 4.60 -5.40 15.64
C ILE A 51 5.46 -6.16 14.63
N LYS A 52 6.59 -6.71 15.08
CA LYS A 52 7.51 -7.47 14.22
C LYS A 52 6.79 -8.59 13.45
N ARG A 53 5.87 -9.30 14.11
CA ARG A 53 5.07 -10.38 13.51
C ARG A 53 4.06 -9.94 12.43
N LEU A 54 3.67 -8.66 12.40
CA LEU A 54 2.67 -8.18 11.42
C LEU A 54 3.25 -8.08 10.00
N ALA A 55 4.53 -7.69 9.88
CA ALA A 55 5.23 -7.55 8.60
C ALA A 55 6.72 -7.85 8.80
N GLU A 56 7.03 -9.14 8.97
CA GLU A 56 8.39 -9.61 9.26
C GLU A 56 9.38 -9.29 8.13
N ASP A 57 8.88 -9.28 6.90
CA ASP A 57 9.61 -9.00 5.68
C ASP A 57 9.06 -7.73 4.98
N PRO A 58 9.92 -6.98 4.27
CA PRO A 58 9.51 -5.77 3.57
C PRO A 58 8.55 -6.05 2.42
N GLU A 59 8.67 -7.21 1.76
CA GLU A 59 7.80 -7.61 0.65
C GLU A 59 6.34 -7.71 1.10
N ARG A 60 6.08 -8.35 2.24
CA ARG A 60 4.76 -8.45 2.86
C ARG A 60 4.20 -7.11 3.27
N PHE A 61 5.05 -6.18 3.71
CA PHE A 61 4.63 -4.81 4.00
C PHE A 61 4.20 -4.08 2.73
N ILE A 62 5.01 -4.13 1.67
CA ILE A 62 4.68 -3.49 0.39
C ILE A 62 3.40 -4.09 -0.20
N TRP A 63 3.23 -5.41 -0.13
CA TRP A 63 2.00 -6.09 -0.51
C TRP A 63 0.79 -5.60 0.30
N ALA A 64 0.92 -5.44 1.62
CA ALA A 64 -0.18 -4.93 2.44
C ALA A 64 -0.54 -3.48 2.06
N VAL A 65 0.45 -2.64 1.74
CA VAL A 65 0.24 -1.26 1.27
C VAL A 65 -0.44 -1.25 -0.10
N SER A 66 -0.06 -2.13 -1.03
CA SER A 66 -0.69 -2.20 -2.36
C SER A 66 -2.15 -2.63 -2.27
N ILE A 67 -2.48 -3.58 -1.37
CA ILE A 67 -3.86 -3.95 -1.05
C ILE A 67 -4.61 -2.76 -0.45
N ALA A 68 -4.04 -2.08 0.54
CA ALA A 68 -4.67 -0.91 1.13
C ALA A 68 -4.95 0.17 0.08
N GLN A 69 -4.01 0.47 -0.81
CA GLN A 69 -4.18 1.48 -1.86
C GLN A 69 -5.28 1.11 -2.87
N THR A 70 -5.44 -0.17 -3.18
CA THR A 70 -6.38 -0.63 -4.24
C THR A 70 -7.77 -1.01 -3.71
N ARG A 71 -7.88 -1.34 -2.41
CA ARG A 71 -9.12 -1.87 -1.81
C ARG A 71 -9.70 -0.98 -0.70
N CYS A 72 -8.99 0.05 -0.24
CA CYS A 72 -9.56 0.95 0.75
C CYS A 72 -10.64 1.85 0.13
N ILE A 73 -11.66 2.14 0.93
CA ILE A 73 -12.68 3.12 0.63
C ILE A 73 -12.37 4.35 1.48
N SER A 74 -11.96 5.43 0.83
CA SER A 74 -11.75 6.72 1.48
C SER A 74 -13.11 7.35 1.78
N MET A 75 -13.37 7.63 3.05
CA MET A 75 -14.64 8.19 3.51
C MET A 75 -14.42 9.26 4.57
N GLN A 76 -15.15 10.36 4.44
CA GLN A 76 -15.25 11.35 5.51
C GLN A 76 -16.16 10.80 6.62
N THR A 77 -15.57 10.51 7.77
CA THR A 77 -16.25 9.86 8.89
C THR A 77 -16.21 10.77 10.11
N ARG A 78 -17.34 10.88 10.80
CA ARG A 78 -17.41 11.57 12.10
C ARG A 78 -17.15 10.57 13.22
N ILE A 79 -16.05 10.75 13.95
CA ILE A 79 -15.73 10.00 15.16
C ILE A 79 -15.86 10.96 16.36
N GLY A 80 -16.96 10.81 17.12
CA GLY A 80 -17.30 11.71 18.21
C GLY A 80 -17.53 13.15 17.72
N ALA A 81 -16.71 14.09 18.19
CA ALA A 81 -16.79 15.50 17.79
C ALA A 81 -15.96 15.84 16.54
N LEU A 82 -15.11 14.92 16.06
CA LEU A 82 -14.16 15.18 14.98
C LEU A 82 -14.64 14.55 13.67
N VAL A 83 -14.50 15.29 12.57
CA VAL A 83 -14.71 14.78 11.21
C VAL A 83 -13.34 14.57 10.58
N GLN A 84 -13.05 13.34 10.17
CA GLN A 84 -11.76 12.96 9.58
C GLN A 84 -11.98 12.23 8.25
N GLU A 85 -11.03 12.38 7.35
CA GLU A 85 -10.94 11.55 6.15
C GLU A 85 -10.17 10.27 6.51
N LEU A 86 -10.82 9.11 6.35
CA LEU A 86 -10.27 7.81 6.73
C LEU A 86 -10.24 6.88 5.54
N ASN A 87 -9.18 6.08 5.44
CA ASN A 87 -9.10 4.95 4.51
C ASN A 87 -9.60 3.70 5.25
N MET A 88 -10.79 3.22 4.89
CA MET A 88 -11.41 2.07 5.54
C MET A 88 -11.34 0.83 4.65
N MET A 89 -10.96 -0.29 5.23
CA MET A 89 -11.05 -1.60 4.58
C MET A 89 -12.35 -2.26 5.02
N ILE A 90 -13.31 -2.37 4.09
CA ILE A 90 -14.67 -2.82 4.38
C ILE A 90 -14.88 -4.17 3.68
N PRO A 91 -14.94 -5.29 4.42
CA PRO A 91 -15.17 -6.61 3.83
C PRO A 91 -16.42 -6.62 2.97
N TYR A 92 -16.37 -7.35 1.85
CA TYR A 92 -17.43 -7.47 0.83
C TYR A 92 -17.65 -6.22 -0.03
N ALA A 93 -17.51 -5.02 0.53
CA ALA A 93 -17.59 -3.80 -0.27
C ALA A 93 -16.33 -3.59 -1.13
N ASP A 94 -15.19 -4.06 -0.64
CA ASP A 94 -13.89 -4.08 -1.36
C ASP A 94 -13.89 -4.98 -2.61
N MET A 95 -14.86 -5.89 -2.73
CA MET A 95 -15.04 -6.77 -3.88
C MET A 95 -15.74 -6.09 -5.06
N LEU A 96 -16.33 -4.92 -4.86
CA LEU A 96 -16.97 -4.17 -5.94
C LEU A 96 -15.92 -3.61 -6.89
N ASN A 97 -16.12 -3.84 -8.18
CA ASN A 97 -15.27 -3.27 -9.22
C ASN A 97 -15.73 -1.86 -9.59
N HIS A 98 -14.81 -1.06 -10.10
CA HIS A 98 -15.10 0.23 -10.69
C HIS A 98 -15.62 0.06 -12.14
N SER A 99 -16.66 0.81 -12.51
CA SER A 99 -17.13 0.99 -13.90
C SER A 99 -17.20 2.48 -14.20
N PHE A 100 -16.73 2.87 -15.38
CA PHE A 100 -16.88 4.24 -15.91
C PHE A 100 -18.30 4.50 -16.43
#